data_AF-A0AAV4TRV5-F1
#
_entry.id   AF-A0AAV4TRV5-F1
#
_cell.length_a   1.000
_cell.length_b   1.000
_cell.length_c   1.000
_cell.angle_alpha   90.00
_cell.angle_beta   90.00
_cell.angle_gamma   90.00
#
_symmetry.space_group_name_H-M   'P 1'
#
loop_
_entity.id
_entity.type
_entity.pdbx_description
1 polymer ?
#
loop_
_entity_poly.entity_id
_entity_poly.type
_entity_poly.pdbx_seq_one_letter_code
_entity_poly.pdbx_strand_id
1 'polypeptide(L)'
;MIEEADEMETRGSGWSFQEVTYLELKINKYDPLYASSYIDLPEELKSKKAIINVKNNDNKCFMWSILSAIHPVLKDAQRVSNIDKLSKNLRSAKNLKSVFKETAKHFQEDQLDLITRKGVYPYDYMDCEEKYKETELPSKEAFYNRLNECDISDEDYKHAQNAWKSFNIKNLREYSELYVKTDVLILADIFETFRDVCLKTYKLDPAWYFTAPGLS
;
A
#
# COMPACT_ATOMS: atom_id res chain seq x y z
N MET A 1 -23.42 -22.95 -1.50
CA MET A 1 -24.62 -23.38 -0.75
C MET A 1 -25.92 -23.22 -1.55
N ILE A 2 -26.37 -22.02 -1.94
CA ILE A 2 -27.58 -21.92 -2.82
C ILE A 2 -27.28 -22.51 -4.21
N GLU A 3 -26.15 -22.14 -4.83
CA GLU A 3 -25.75 -22.67 -6.14
C GLU A 3 -25.48 -24.19 -6.13
N GLU A 4 -25.00 -24.73 -5.01
CA GLU A 4 -24.74 -26.17 -4.86
C GLU A 4 -26.04 -26.98 -4.68
N ALA A 5 -27.05 -26.40 -4.02
CA ALA A 5 -28.36 -27.03 -3.87
C ALA A 5 -29.09 -27.10 -5.23
N ASP A 6 -29.04 -26.02 -6.01
CA ASP A 6 -29.62 -25.97 -7.37
C ASP A 6 -28.93 -26.97 -8.31
N GLU A 7 -27.61 -27.14 -8.21
CA GLU A 7 -26.88 -28.17 -8.98
C GLU A 7 -27.28 -29.60 -8.61
N MET A 8 -27.62 -29.86 -7.34
CA MET A 8 -27.99 -31.20 -6.88
C MET A 8 -29.41 -31.59 -7.30
N GLU A 9 -30.34 -30.64 -7.37
CA GLU A 9 -31.73 -30.90 -7.85
C GLU A 9 -31.80 -31.08 -9.37
N THR A 10 -30.95 -30.38 -10.12
CA THR A 10 -30.97 -30.38 -11.60
C THR A 10 -30.32 -31.60 -12.25
N ARG A 11 -29.58 -32.42 -11.50
CA ARG A 11 -28.87 -33.62 -12.01
C ARG A 11 -29.75 -34.87 -12.18
N GLY A 12 -31.07 -34.75 -12.09
CA GLY A 12 -32.02 -35.81 -12.45
C GLY A 12 -32.04 -37.03 -11.49
N SER A 13 -31.38 -36.92 -10.33
CA SER A 13 -31.25 -37.98 -9.33
C SER A 13 -32.44 -38.06 -8.36
N GLY A 14 -33.46 -37.20 -8.52
CA GLY A 14 -34.70 -37.22 -7.74
C GLY A 14 -34.58 -36.67 -6.31
N TRP A 15 -33.47 -36.01 -5.99
CA TRP A 15 -33.28 -35.35 -4.69
C TRP A 15 -34.05 -34.04 -4.68
N SER A 16 -34.88 -33.86 -3.66
CA SER A 16 -35.57 -32.60 -3.37
C SER A 16 -35.03 -32.02 -2.07
N PHE A 17 -34.58 -30.77 -2.11
CA PHE A 17 -34.25 -30.01 -0.92
C PHE A 17 -35.50 -29.89 -0.04
N GLN A 18 -35.40 -30.30 1.23
CA GLN A 18 -36.54 -30.24 2.16
C GLN A 18 -36.45 -29.03 3.09
N GLU A 19 -35.39 -28.93 3.90
CA GLU A 19 -35.20 -27.80 4.83
C GLU A 19 -33.74 -27.60 5.25
N VAL A 20 -33.40 -26.37 5.61
CA VAL A 20 -32.16 -26.07 6.37
C VAL A 20 -32.50 -26.20 7.85
N THR A 21 -31.91 -27.18 8.54
CA THR A 21 -32.15 -27.39 9.98
C THR A 21 -31.43 -26.37 10.87
N TYR A 22 -30.31 -25.81 10.41
CA TYR A 22 -29.54 -24.81 11.15
C TYR A 22 -28.66 -23.97 10.23
N LEU A 23 -28.71 -22.65 10.41
CA LEU A 23 -27.85 -21.69 9.74
C LEU A 23 -27.24 -20.74 10.78
N GLU A 24 -25.91 -20.77 10.91
CA GLU A 24 -25.19 -19.81 11.76
C GLU A 24 -24.61 -18.69 10.89
N LEU A 25 -25.15 -17.48 11.03
CA LEU A 25 -24.66 -16.28 10.36
C LEU A 25 -23.89 -15.43 11.37
N LYS A 26 -22.55 -15.48 11.32
CA LYS A 26 -21.68 -14.63 12.13
C LYS A 26 -21.46 -13.29 11.43
N ILE A 27 -22.39 -12.37 11.67
CA ILE A 27 -22.28 -10.99 11.18
C ILE A 27 -21.50 -10.18 12.22
N ASN A 28 -20.24 -9.89 11.91
CA ASN A 28 -19.49 -8.89 12.65
C ASN A 28 -19.88 -7.51 12.13
N LYS A 29 -20.11 -6.55 13.04
CA LYS A 29 -20.26 -5.15 12.65
C LYS A 29 -18.92 -4.67 12.10
N TYR A 30 -18.79 -4.69 10.78
CA TYR A 30 -17.64 -4.14 10.09
C TYR A 30 -17.83 -2.64 9.97
N ASP A 31 -17.21 -1.89 10.87
CA ASP A 31 -17.04 -0.45 10.73
C ASP A 31 -15.64 -0.23 10.13
N PRO A 32 -15.52 -0.11 8.79
CA PRO A 32 -14.22 0.05 8.17
C PRO A 32 -13.58 1.32 8.73
N LEU A 33 -12.36 1.17 9.26
CA LEU A 33 -11.52 2.33 9.49
C LEU A 33 -11.23 2.95 8.12
N TYR A 34 -11.90 4.05 7.81
CA TYR A 34 -11.60 4.82 6.60
C TYR A 34 -10.14 5.24 6.68
N ALA A 35 -9.35 4.82 5.69
CA ALA A 35 -7.97 5.25 5.59
C ALA A 35 -7.96 6.77 5.40
N SER A 36 -7.42 7.48 6.38
CA SER A 36 -7.28 8.93 6.39
C SER A 36 -5.89 9.30 6.87
N SER A 37 -5.68 10.57 7.17
CA SER A 37 -4.51 11.07 7.88
C SER A 37 -4.52 10.61 9.35
N TYR A 38 -4.09 11.44 10.31
CA TYR A 38 -4.09 11.07 11.73
C TYR A 38 -5.44 10.56 12.22
N ILE A 39 -5.44 9.35 12.81
CA ILE A 39 -6.58 8.77 13.53
C ILE A 39 -6.20 8.77 15.03
N ASP A 40 -7.04 9.36 15.88
CA ASP A 40 -6.77 9.37 17.32
C ASP A 40 -6.88 7.95 17.89
N LEU A 41 -5.97 7.58 18.79
CA LEU A 41 -6.01 6.27 19.42
C LEU A 41 -7.15 6.24 20.45
N PRO A 42 -7.81 5.07 20.63
CA PRO A 42 -8.63 4.81 21.81
C PRO A 42 -7.85 5.11 23.09
N GLU A 43 -8.55 5.65 24.11
CA GLU A 43 -7.94 6.10 25.35
C GLU A 43 -7.21 4.96 26.11
N GLU A 44 -7.66 3.70 25.93
CA GLU A 44 -6.99 2.53 26.49
C GLU A 44 -5.59 2.29 25.91
N LEU A 45 -5.38 2.65 24.64
CA LEU A 45 -4.08 2.52 23.97
C LEU A 45 -3.21 3.76 24.20
N LYS A 46 -3.83 4.94 24.17
CA LYS A 46 -3.16 6.24 24.37
C LYS A 46 -2.53 6.34 25.76
N SER A 47 -3.22 5.84 26.79
CA SER A 47 -2.73 5.82 28.18
C SER A 47 -1.51 4.93 28.38
N LYS A 48 -1.35 3.87 27.58
CA LYS A 48 -0.20 2.95 27.66
C LYS A 48 1.11 3.57 27.17
N LYS A 49 1.06 4.66 26.39
CA LYS A 49 2.24 5.34 25.78
C LYS A 49 3.19 4.41 25.01
N ALA A 50 2.73 3.22 24.61
CA ALA A 50 3.52 2.22 23.91
C ALA A 50 3.53 2.41 22.39
N ILE A 51 2.62 3.24 21.87
CA ILE A 51 2.44 3.47 20.43
C ILE A 51 2.84 4.92 20.12
N ILE A 52 3.75 5.10 19.16
CA ILE A 52 4.05 6.41 18.58
C ILE A 52 2.99 6.69 17.49
N ASN A 53 1.88 7.33 17.89
CA ASN A 53 0.83 7.72 16.94
C ASN A 53 1.18 9.07 16.28
N VAL A 54 1.80 9.02 15.10
CA VAL A 54 2.28 10.24 14.41
C VAL A 54 1.11 11.07 13.91
N LYS A 55 1.09 12.35 14.29
CA LYS A 55 0.07 13.36 13.94
C LYS A 55 0.37 14.00 12.59
N ASN A 56 -0.05 13.37 11.50
CA ASN A 56 0.06 13.88 10.15
C ASN A 56 -1.29 14.36 9.58
N ASN A 57 -1.23 15.32 8.65
CA ASN A 57 -2.39 15.87 7.93
C ASN A 57 -2.31 15.56 6.42
N ASP A 58 -1.43 14.64 6.03
CA ASP A 58 -1.20 14.20 4.65
C ASP A 58 -1.54 12.71 4.50
N ASN A 59 -1.48 12.18 3.28
CA ASN A 59 -1.72 10.76 3.01
C ASN A 59 -0.44 9.90 3.17
N LYS A 60 0.48 10.30 4.07
CA LYS A 60 1.80 9.64 4.25
C LYS A 60 1.92 8.89 5.58
N CYS A 61 0.80 8.46 6.18
CA CYS A 61 0.77 7.75 7.47
C CYS A 61 1.75 6.58 7.56
N PHE A 62 1.88 5.81 6.47
CA PHE A 62 2.79 4.69 6.40
C PHE A 62 4.26 5.10 6.43
N MET A 63 4.63 6.10 5.61
CA MET A 63 5.98 6.69 5.62
C MET A 63 6.33 7.20 7.02
N TRP A 64 5.41 7.90 7.68
CA TRP A 64 5.61 8.42 9.02
C TRP A 64 5.75 7.33 10.09
N SER A 65 5.01 6.22 9.95
CA SER A 65 5.09 5.06 10.85
C SER A 65 6.45 4.36 10.76
N ILE A 66 7.00 4.25 9.54
CA ILE A 66 8.33 3.68 9.32
C ILE A 66 9.41 4.64 9.83
N LEU A 67 9.34 5.92 9.44
CA LEU A 67 10.34 6.91 9.86
C LEU A 67 10.38 7.10 11.37
N SER A 68 9.25 7.01 12.07
CA SER A 68 9.22 7.10 13.54
C SER A 68 9.90 5.90 14.21
N ALA A 69 9.84 4.71 13.60
CA ALA A 69 10.52 3.51 14.08
C ALA A 69 12.03 3.55 13.78
N ILE A 70 12.43 3.98 12.58
CA ILE A 70 13.85 4.04 12.17
C ILE A 70 14.58 5.21 12.85
N HIS A 71 13.87 6.30 13.16
CA HIS A 71 14.43 7.48 13.82
C HIS A 71 13.69 7.79 15.13
N PRO A 72 13.99 7.02 16.21
CA PRO A 72 13.35 7.24 17.49
C PRO A 72 13.63 8.65 18.01
N VAL A 73 12.57 9.45 18.14
CA VAL A 73 12.63 10.78 18.75
C VAL A 73 12.23 10.64 20.22
N LEU A 74 13.09 11.06 21.15
CA LEU A 74 12.84 10.91 22.59
C LEU A 74 11.76 11.87 23.12
N LYS A 75 11.54 13.01 22.45
CA LYS A 75 10.60 14.04 22.88
C LYS A 75 9.65 14.42 21.75
N ASP A 76 8.36 14.43 22.06
CA ASP A 76 7.30 14.78 21.12
C ASP A 76 7.36 13.95 19.81
N ALA A 77 7.57 12.64 19.94
CA ALA A 77 7.73 11.69 18.83
C ALA A 77 6.53 11.64 17.88
N GLN A 78 5.36 12.06 18.35
CA GLN A 78 4.14 12.18 17.56
C GLN A 78 4.18 13.31 16.53
N ARG A 79 5.13 14.25 16.58
CA ARG A 79 5.15 15.41 15.69
C ARG A 79 5.90 15.10 14.40
N VAL A 80 5.19 15.22 13.28
CA VAL A 80 5.78 15.15 11.93
C VAL A 80 7.00 16.06 11.79
N SER A 81 6.97 17.29 12.32
CA SER A 81 8.10 18.23 12.22
C SER A 81 9.40 17.71 12.85
N ASN A 82 9.32 16.85 13.86
CA ASN A 82 10.50 16.27 14.51
C ASN A 82 11.06 15.12 13.69
N ILE A 83 10.18 14.30 13.10
CA ILE A 83 10.56 13.18 12.21
C ILE A 83 11.07 13.71 10.86
N ASP A 84 10.46 14.77 10.34
CA ASP A 84 10.76 15.37 9.04
C ASP A 84 12.14 16.05 8.98
N LYS A 85 12.60 16.64 10.09
CA LYS A 85 13.97 17.17 10.20
C LYS A 85 15.02 16.06 9.99
N LEU A 86 14.75 14.87 10.49
CA LEU A 86 15.60 13.69 10.28
C LEU A 86 15.41 13.10 8.88
N SER A 87 14.18 13.05 8.37
CA SER A 87 13.86 12.55 7.02
C SER A 87 14.56 13.36 5.91
N LYS A 88 14.61 14.69 6.06
CA LYS A 88 15.30 15.60 5.12
C LYS A 88 16.81 15.34 5.04
N ASN A 89 17.44 14.89 6.13
CA ASN A 89 18.85 14.50 6.12
C ASN A 89 19.10 13.14 5.43
N LEU A 90 18.07 12.30 5.30
CA LEU A 90 18.14 10.99 4.62
C LEU A 90 17.81 11.05 3.14
N ARG A 91 17.04 12.06 2.70
CA ARG A 91 16.74 12.32 1.28
C ARG A 91 17.96 12.69 0.44
N SER A 92 19.17 12.75 1.01
CA SER A 92 20.38 12.75 0.19
C SER A 92 20.49 11.37 -0.48
N ALA A 93 20.50 11.33 -1.82
CA ALA A 93 20.50 10.12 -2.66
C ALA A 93 21.44 8.99 -2.18
N LYS A 94 22.55 9.34 -1.52
CA LYS A 94 23.49 8.39 -0.91
C LYS A 94 22.89 7.41 0.11
N ASN A 95 21.78 7.76 0.77
CA ASN A 95 21.15 6.90 1.78
C ASN A 95 19.95 6.11 1.24
N LEU A 96 19.31 6.51 0.13
CA LEU A 96 18.17 5.77 -0.42
C LEU A 96 18.53 4.36 -0.85
N LYS A 97 19.72 4.18 -1.45
CA LYS A 97 20.25 2.87 -1.82
C LYS A 97 20.41 1.91 -0.64
N SER A 98 20.71 2.46 0.55
CA SER A 98 20.86 1.66 1.78
C SER A 98 19.51 1.27 2.40
N VAL A 99 18.47 2.05 2.13
CA VAL A 99 17.10 1.85 2.62
C VAL A 99 16.33 0.91 1.68
N PHE A 100 16.42 1.15 0.37
CA PHE A 100 15.71 0.38 -0.66
C PHE A 100 16.66 -0.59 -1.37
N LYS A 101 17.14 -1.58 -0.61
CA LYS A 101 18.19 -2.51 -1.06
C LYS A 101 17.76 -3.35 -2.25
N GLU A 102 16.53 -3.85 -2.23
CA GLU A 102 15.95 -4.68 -3.30
C GLU A 102 15.64 -3.82 -4.51
N THR A 103 15.01 -2.66 -4.33
CA THR A 103 14.73 -1.74 -5.44
C THR A 103 16.03 -1.29 -6.13
N ALA A 104 17.08 -1.00 -5.36
CA ALA A 104 18.39 -0.60 -5.87
C ALA A 104 19.13 -1.68 -6.69
N LYS A 105 18.70 -2.95 -6.64
CA LYS A 105 19.24 -4.00 -7.52
C LYS A 105 18.67 -3.92 -8.93
N HIS A 106 17.50 -3.30 -9.10
CA HIS A 106 16.77 -3.29 -10.36
C HIS A 106 16.80 -1.95 -11.10
N PHE A 107 17.23 -0.89 -10.44
CA PHE A 107 17.20 0.48 -10.97
C PHE A 107 18.51 1.21 -10.71
N GLN A 108 18.84 2.16 -11.60
CA GLN A 108 20.01 3.02 -11.42
C GLN A 108 19.76 4.07 -10.33
N GLU A 109 20.84 4.59 -9.75
CA GLU A 109 20.79 5.47 -8.56
C GLU A 109 20.07 6.79 -8.84
N ASP A 110 20.22 7.33 -10.04
CA ASP A 110 19.53 8.51 -10.54
C ASP A 110 18.01 8.30 -10.78
N GLN A 111 17.58 7.04 -10.90
CA GLN A 111 16.17 6.67 -11.05
C GLN A 111 15.47 6.39 -9.71
N LEU A 112 16.24 6.15 -8.64
CA LEU A 112 15.70 5.77 -7.32
C LEU A 112 14.77 6.83 -6.72
N ASP A 113 15.11 8.11 -6.87
CA ASP A 113 14.28 9.21 -6.37
C ASP A 113 12.90 9.24 -7.04
N LEU A 114 12.81 8.79 -8.30
CA LEU A 114 11.57 8.78 -9.06
C LEU A 114 10.70 7.58 -8.64
N ILE A 115 11.26 6.39 -8.53
CA ILE A 115 10.49 5.17 -8.23
C ILE A 115 10.15 5.01 -6.75
N THR A 116 10.91 5.61 -5.83
CA THR A 116 10.60 5.51 -4.39
C THR A 116 9.42 6.38 -3.98
N ARG A 117 8.98 7.29 -4.86
CA ARG A 117 7.67 7.95 -4.73
C ARG A 117 6.59 6.98 -5.21
N LYS A 118 5.47 6.92 -4.48
CA LYS A 118 4.29 6.14 -4.87
C LYS A 118 3.88 6.48 -6.30
N GLY A 119 3.91 5.48 -7.18
CA GLY A 119 3.47 5.63 -8.56
C GLY A 119 1.97 5.94 -8.65
N VAL A 120 1.55 6.51 -9.78
CA VAL A 120 0.15 6.75 -10.11
C VAL A 120 -0.27 5.95 -11.32
N TYR A 121 -1.49 5.43 -11.31
CA TYR A 121 -1.94 4.48 -12.31
C TYR A 121 -3.43 4.69 -12.63
N PRO A 122 -3.83 4.69 -13.91
CA PRO A 122 -5.20 4.97 -14.31
C PRO A 122 -6.03 3.67 -14.31
N TYR A 123 -6.40 3.20 -13.11
CA TYR A 123 -7.07 1.90 -12.92
C TYR A 123 -8.37 1.76 -13.71
N ASP A 124 -9.25 2.76 -13.60
CA ASP A 124 -10.55 2.73 -14.29
C ASP A 124 -10.41 2.84 -15.80
N TYR A 125 -9.32 3.46 -16.26
CA TYR A 125 -9.00 3.50 -17.68
C TYR A 125 -8.54 2.14 -18.18
N MET A 126 -7.77 1.37 -17.41
CA MET A 126 -7.19 0.09 -17.85
C MET A 126 -8.20 -1.07 -17.77
N ASP A 127 -9.29 -0.96 -18.55
CA ASP A 127 -10.44 -1.87 -18.55
C ASP A 127 -10.40 -2.95 -19.66
N CYS A 128 -9.48 -2.86 -20.61
CA CYS A 128 -9.37 -3.81 -21.73
C CYS A 128 -7.91 -4.02 -22.16
N GLU A 129 -7.64 -5.15 -22.83
CA GLU A 129 -6.27 -5.53 -23.19
C GLU A 129 -5.71 -4.64 -24.31
N GLU A 130 -6.55 -4.11 -25.18
CA GLU A 130 -6.18 -3.24 -26.28
C GLU A 130 -5.48 -1.98 -25.80
N LYS A 131 -5.85 -1.45 -24.63
CA LYS A 131 -5.25 -0.25 -24.03
C LYS A 131 -3.77 -0.44 -23.73
N TYR A 132 -3.31 -1.66 -23.42
CA TYR A 132 -1.88 -1.93 -23.24
C TYR A 132 -1.02 -1.61 -24.47
N LYS A 133 -1.62 -1.57 -25.67
CA LYS A 133 -0.92 -1.29 -26.93
C LYS A 133 -0.82 0.21 -27.22
N GLU A 134 -1.56 1.06 -26.49
CA GLU A 134 -1.52 2.50 -26.67
C GLU A 134 -0.13 3.04 -26.35
N THR A 135 0.36 3.93 -27.21
CA THR A 135 1.75 4.42 -27.19
C THR A 135 1.90 5.76 -26.48
N GLU A 136 0.85 6.24 -25.85
CA GLU A 136 0.80 7.54 -25.18
C GLU A 136 0.29 7.37 -23.76
N LEU A 137 0.75 8.25 -22.86
CA LEU A 137 0.20 8.32 -21.51
C LEU A 137 -1.24 8.87 -21.61
N PRO A 138 -2.23 8.23 -20.97
CA PRO A 138 -3.62 8.71 -20.97
C PRO A 138 -3.73 10.13 -20.45
N SER A 139 -4.80 10.82 -20.84
CA SER A 139 -5.06 12.18 -20.37
C SER A 139 -5.25 12.22 -18.85
N LYS A 140 -5.11 13.40 -18.25
CA LYS A 140 -5.22 13.56 -16.79
C LYS A 140 -6.57 13.07 -16.25
N GLU A 141 -7.64 13.28 -17.02
CA GLU A 141 -9.01 12.88 -16.69
C GLU A 141 -9.17 11.36 -16.64
N ALA A 142 -8.37 10.61 -17.40
CA ALA A 142 -8.37 9.15 -17.37
C ALA A 142 -7.77 8.56 -16.08
N PHE A 143 -7.10 9.37 -15.25
CA PHE A 143 -6.60 8.98 -13.93
C PHE A 143 -7.62 9.20 -12.80
N TYR A 144 -8.86 9.59 -13.14
CA TYR A 144 -9.94 9.67 -12.16
C TYR A 144 -10.12 8.32 -11.46
N ASN A 145 -10.23 8.35 -10.13
CA ASN A 145 -10.40 7.14 -9.32
C ASN A 145 -11.83 7.09 -8.79
N ARG A 146 -12.67 6.23 -9.36
CA ARG A 146 -14.07 6.02 -8.95
C ARG A 146 -14.22 5.51 -7.52
N LEU A 147 -13.23 4.78 -6.97
CA LEU A 147 -13.30 4.28 -5.59
C LEU A 147 -13.22 5.42 -4.57
N ASN A 148 -12.51 6.50 -4.90
CA ASN A 148 -12.32 7.66 -4.02
C ASN A 148 -13.02 8.92 -4.55
N GLU A 149 -13.74 8.81 -5.66
CA GLU A 149 -14.39 9.90 -6.42
C GLU A 149 -13.52 11.15 -6.59
N CYS A 150 -12.24 10.96 -6.90
CA CYS A 150 -11.22 12.01 -6.83
C CYS A 150 -10.39 12.08 -8.11
N ASP A 151 -10.18 13.32 -8.59
CA ASP A 151 -9.23 13.62 -9.66
C ASP A 151 -7.78 13.50 -9.17
N ILE A 152 -6.89 13.09 -10.07
CA ILE A 152 -5.46 13.13 -9.80
C ILE A 152 -4.97 14.58 -9.64
N SER A 153 -4.04 14.80 -8.71
CA SER A 153 -3.40 16.11 -8.55
C SER A 153 -2.49 16.44 -9.74
N ASP A 154 -2.29 17.74 -10.03
CA ASP A 154 -1.34 18.16 -11.08
C ASP A 154 0.08 17.66 -10.79
N GLU A 155 0.46 17.61 -9.51
CA GLU A 155 1.79 17.14 -9.10
C GLU A 155 1.97 15.65 -9.38
N ASP A 156 0.94 14.84 -9.11
CA ASP A 156 0.96 13.40 -9.35
C ASP A 156 0.89 13.06 -10.84
N TYR A 157 0.08 13.78 -11.61
CA TYR A 157 0.06 13.60 -13.06
C TYR A 157 1.39 14.00 -13.70
N LYS A 158 2.01 15.10 -13.24
CA LYS A 158 3.37 15.49 -13.66
C LYS A 158 4.40 14.42 -13.30
N HIS A 159 4.24 13.75 -12.15
CA HIS A 159 5.07 12.63 -11.76
C HIS A 159 4.93 11.45 -12.73
N ALA A 160 3.70 11.10 -13.15
CA ALA A 160 3.44 10.09 -14.18
C ALA A 160 4.16 10.42 -15.50
N GLN A 161 4.05 11.68 -15.95
CA GLN A 161 4.71 12.16 -17.15
C GLN A 161 6.24 12.09 -17.06
N ASN A 162 6.81 12.40 -15.89
CA ASN A 162 8.23 12.29 -15.65
C ASN A 162 8.69 10.82 -15.66
N ALA A 163 7.92 9.90 -15.07
CA ALA A 163 8.18 8.46 -15.15
C ALA A 163 8.15 7.96 -16.60
N TRP A 164 7.09 8.30 -17.35
CA TRP A 164 6.96 7.95 -18.76
C TRP A 164 8.18 8.34 -19.59
N LYS A 165 8.64 9.58 -19.42
CA LYS A 165 9.81 10.11 -20.14
C LYS A 165 11.13 9.51 -19.67
N SER A 166 11.33 9.42 -18.35
CA SER A 166 12.63 9.00 -17.77
C SER A 166 12.93 7.52 -18.01
N PHE A 167 11.89 6.69 -18.11
CA PHE A 167 12.02 5.27 -18.42
C PHE A 167 11.86 4.94 -19.91
N ASN A 168 11.71 5.96 -20.77
CA ASN A 168 11.54 5.82 -22.21
C ASN A 168 10.44 4.81 -22.58
N ILE A 169 9.29 4.95 -21.93
CA ILE A 169 8.16 4.03 -22.03
C ILE A 169 7.50 4.18 -23.39
N LYS A 170 7.27 3.06 -24.07
CA LYS A 170 6.76 3.04 -25.44
C LYS A 170 5.25 2.81 -25.51
N ASN A 171 4.68 2.16 -24.51
CA ASN A 171 3.27 1.85 -24.46
C ASN A 171 2.78 1.63 -23.02
N LEU A 172 1.46 1.55 -22.86
CA LEU A 172 0.86 1.36 -21.55
C LEU A 172 1.23 0.02 -20.91
N ARG A 173 1.54 -1.02 -21.68
CA ARG A 173 2.07 -2.28 -21.11
C ARG A 173 3.36 -2.07 -20.33
N GLU A 174 4.33 -1.39 -20.93
CA GLU A 174 5.60 -1.08 -20.27
C GLU A 174 5.39 -0.18 -19.04
N TYR A 175 4.42 0.74 -19.10
CA TYR A 175 4.02 1.56 -17.93
C TYR A 175 3.44 0.71 -16.79
N SER A 176 2.55 -0.23 -17.10
CA SER A 176 1.96 -1.14 -16.13
C SER A 176 2.99 -2.07 -15.51
N GLU A 177 3.89 -2.61 -16.33
CA GLU A 177 4.98 -3.46 -15.86
C GLU A 177 5.92 -2.68 -14.93
N LEU A 178 6.24 -1.43 -15.26
CA LEU A 178 7.01 -0.55 -14.38
C LEU A 178 6.27 -0.30 -13.07
N TYR A 179 4.99 0.09 -13.13
CA TYR A 179 4.16 0.36 -11.95
C TYR A 179 4.14 -0.83 -11.00
N VAL A 180 3.75 -2.01 -11.50
CA VAL A 180 3.66 -3.24 -10.69
C VAL A 180 5.02 -3.62 -10.13
N LYS A 181 6.09 -3.55 -10.94
CA LYS A 181 7.45 -3.85 -10.49
C LYS A 181 7.89 -2.92 -9.37
N THR A 182 7.64 -1.61 -9.49
CA THR A 182 7.98 -0.64 -8.45
C THR A 182 7.19 -0.86 -7.17
N ASP A 183 5.88 -1.11 -7.27
CA ASP A 183 5.01 -1.35 -6.12
C ASP A 183 5.48 -2.59 -5.33
N VAL A 184 5.77 -3.70 -6.03
CA VAL A 184 6.29 -4.93 -5.41
C VAL A 184 7.65 -4.72 -4.75
N LEU A 185 8.59 -4.03 -5.41
CA LEU A 185 9.95 -3.84 -4.88
C LEU A 185 9.97 -2.92 -3.66
N ILE A 186 9.18 -1.83 -3.69
CA ILE A 186 9.04 -0.93 -2.55
C ILE A 186 8.40 -1.67 -1.37
N LEU A 187 7.35 -2.46 -1.62
CA LEU A 187 6.73 -3.26 -0.58
C LEU A 187 7.69 -4.31 0.00
N ALA A 188 8.52 -4.94 -0.83
CA ALA A 188 9.54 -5.89 -0.38
C ALA A 188 10.59 -5.20 0.53
N ASP A 189 11.14 -4.07 0.11
CA ASP A 189 12.10 -3.30 0.92
C ASP A 189 11.52 -2.89 2.29
N ILE A 190 10.25 -2.49 2.27
CA ILE A 190 9.55 -2.11 3.49
C ILE A 190 9.29 -3.32 4.38
N PHE A 191 8.89 -4.45 3.81
CA PHE A 191 8.65 -5.67 4.57
C PHE A 191 9.95 -6.22 5.19
N GLU A 192 11.06 -6.19 4.46
CA GLU A 192 12.39 -6.56 4.98
C GLU A 192 12.81 -5.63 6.13
N THR A 193 12.56 -4.32 6.01
CA THR A 193 12.81 -3.38 7.10
C THR A 193 11.94 -3.67 8.32
N PHE A 194 10.66 -3.97 8.12
CA PHE A 194 9.75 -4.35 9.20
C PHE A 194 10.20 -5.65 9.88
N ARG A 195 10.60 -6.65 9.09
CA ARG A 195 11.15 -7.92 9.56
C ARG A 195 12.38 -7.73 10.44
N ASP A 196 13.32 -6.89 10.01
CA ASP A 196 14.51 -6.53 10.78
C ASP A 196 14.16 -5.89 12.14
N VAL A 197 13.16 -4.99 12.16
CA VAL A 197 12.69 -4.32 13.38
C VAL A 197 12.03 -5.33 14.33
N CYS A 198 11.17 -6.21 13.81
CA CYS A 198 10.50 -7.22 14.62
C CYS A 198 11.49 -8.24 15.21
N LEU A 199 12.45 -8.71 14.41
CA LEU A 199 13.51 -9.60 14.87
C LEU A 199 14.37 -8.95 15.95
N LYS A 200 14.68 -7.65 15.83
CA LYS A 200 15.46 -6.93 16.86
C LYS A 200 14.67 -6.76 18.15
N THR A 201 13.41 -6.31 18.04
CA THR A 201 12.58 -5.85 19.17
C THR A 201 11.88 -7.01 19.87
N TYR A 202 11.25 -7.91 19.12
CA TYR A 202 10.38 -8.98 19.64
C TYR A 202 11.04 -10.36 19.57
N LYS A 203 12.16 -10.51 18.85
CA LYS A 203 12.77 -11.82 18.52
C LYS A 203 11.83 -12.74 17.73
N LEU A 204 10.83 -12.14 17.08
CA LEU A 204 9.85 -12.83 16.24
C LEU A 204 10.04 -12.39 14.79
N ASP A 205 9.88 -13.35 13.88
CA ASP A 205 9.93 -13.10 12.45
C ASP A 205 8.49 -12.98 11.90
N PRO A 206 8.06 -11.78 11.46
CA PRO A 206 6.70 -11.54 11.00
C PRO A 206 6.31 -12.35 9.77
N ALA A 207 7.27 -12.90 9.02
CA ALA A 207 6.98 -13.78 7.88
C ALA A 207 6.29 -15.10 8.28
N TRP A 208 6.33 -15.49 9.56
CA TRP A 208 5.68 -16.70 10.08
C TRP A 208 4.24 -16.48 10.55
N TYR A 209 3.75 -15.24 10.47
CA TYR A 209 2.44 -14.87 10.99
C TYR A 209 1.59 -14.26 9.88
N PHE A 210 0.31 -14.68 9.80
CA PHE A 210 -0.60 -14.21 8.75
C PHE A 210 -1.00 -12.74 8.91
N THR A 211 -1.00 -12.22 10.14
CA THR A 211 -1.42 -10.84 10.44
C THR A 211 -0.58 -10.25 11.57
N ALA A 212 -0.50 -8.92 11.62
CA ALA A 212 0.23 -8.21 12.68
C ALA A 212 -0.29 -8.52 14.12
N PRO A 213 -1.60 -8.69 14.37
CA PRO A 213 -2.08 -9.17 15.68
C PRO A 213 -1.66 -10.60 16.03
N GLY A 214 -1.29 -11.42 15.04
CA GLY A 214 -0.68 -12.73 15.32
C GLY A 214 0.73 -12.64 15.90
N LEU A 215 1.37 -11.45 15.83
CA LEU A 215 2.72 -11.18 16.31
C LEU A 215 2.80 -10.79 17.80
N SER A 216 1.79 -11.12 18.61
CA SER A 216 1.69 -10.72 20.03
C SER A 216 1.41 -11.87 20.97
#